data_AF-A0A818DWE3-F1
#
_entry.id   AF-A0A818DWE3-F1
#
_cell.length_a   1.000
_cell.length_b   1.000
_cell.length_c   1.000
_cell.angle_alpha   90.00
_cell.angle_beta   90.00
_cell.angle_gamma   90.00
#
_symmetry.space_group_name_H-M   'P 1'
#
loop_
_entity.id
_entity.type
_entity.pdbx_description
1 polymer ?
#
loop_
_entity_poly.entity_id
_entity_poly.type
_entity_poly.pdbx_seq_one_letter_code
_entity_poly.pdbx_strand_id
1 'polypeptide(L)'
;MDLCQSILISSRIFSFGLAHSPSRSLIRGLARSTNGQFTFIPLGTSVDIHIAEQLQKALESCITDAKVKWNIQSLISTNIQIVPTVVTPTYANKSLLFYALLEAEQFDHSTAVELWHHEETFQLNLASIDRIRDTTDNNSKLIAHLTAESLIQETTHSKEL
;
A
#
# COMPACT_ATOMS: atom_id res chain seq x y z
N MET A 1 -16.37 -7.79 2.39
CA MET A 1 -15.34 -7.46 1.36
C MET A 1 -14.25 -8.54 1.31
N ASP A 2 -14.57 -9.74 1.80
CA ASP A 2 -13.59 -10.69 2.31
C ASP A 2 -12.87 -11.41 1.17
N LEU A 3 -13.55 -11.55 0.03
CA LEU A 3 -12.94 -12.01 -1.20
C LEU A 3 -11.84 -11.06 -1.69
N CYS A 4 -12.07 -9.74 -1.64
CA CYS A 4 -11.03 -8.77 -2.01
C CYS A 4 -9.84 -8.89 -1.06
N GLN A 5 -10.10 -9.10 0.24
CA GLN A 5 -9.05 -9.32 1.24
C GLN A 5 -8.19 -10.55 0.95
N SER A 6 -8.80 -11.67 0.53
CA SER A 6 -8.05 -12.89 0.19
C SER A 6 -7.12 -12.77 -1.02
N ILE A 7 -7.37 -11.80 -1.91
CA ILE A 7 -6.59 -11.61 -3.14
C ILE A 7 -5.74 -10.33 -3.13
N LEU A 8 -5.66 -9.64 -1.98
CA LEU A 8 -4.98 -8.34 -1.83
C LEU A 8 -3.51 -8.35 -2.27
N ILE A 9 -2.84 -9.47 -2.06
CA ILE A 9 -1.40 -9.65 -2.29
C ILE A 9 -1.08 -10.10 -3.72
N SER A 10 -2.00 -10.83 -4.34
CA SER A 10 -1.76 -11.51 -5.63
C SER A 10 -2.40 -10.82 -6.82
N SER A 11 -3.52 -10.11 -6.62
CA SER A 11 -4.39 -9.69 -7.71
C SER A 11 -4.75 -8.21 -7.65
N ARG A 12 -4.96 -7.61 -8.83
CA ARG A 12 -5.43 -6.23 -9.01
C ARG A 12 -6.85 -6.24 -9.57
N ILE A 13 -7.76 -5.47 -8.99
CA ILE A 13 -9.13 -5.33 -9.48
C ILE A 13 -9.29 -4.05 -10.29
N PHE A 14 -9.73 -4.19 -11.54
CA PHE A 14 -10.13 -3.08 -12.39
C PHE A 14 -11.64 -3.03 -12.48
N SER A 15 -12.24 -1.91 -12.10
CA SER A 15 -13.70 -1.79 -12.00
C SER A 15 -14.26 -0.69 -12.89
N PHE A 16 -15.41 -0.94 -13.50
CA PHE A 16 -16.04 -0.05 -14.47
C PHE A 16 -17.44 0.33 -14.02
N GLY A 17 -17.69 1.64 -13.94
CA GLY A 17 -19.02 2.16 -13.67
C GLY A 17 -19.65 2.69 -14.94
N LEU A 18 -20.70 2.02 -15.42
CA LEU A 18 -21.41 2.46 -16.61
C LEU A 18 -22.49 3.48 -16.25
N ALA A 19 -22.41 4.67 -16.86
CA ALA A 19 -23.40 5.71 -16.71
C ALA A 19 -23.62 6.13 -15.24
N HIS A 20 -24.89 6.31 -14.86
CA HIS A 20 -25.32 6.76 -13.53
C HIS A 20 -25.87 5.62 -12.66
N SER A 21 -25.85 4.38 -13.17
CA SER A 21 -26.50 3.24 -12.51
C SER A 21 -25.71 2.68 -11.30
N PRO A 22 -24.38 2.48 -11.36
CA PRO A 22 -23.68 1.80 -10.28
C PRO A 22 -23.31 2.72 -9.13
N SER A 23 -23.27 2.15 -7.92
CA SER A 23 -22.76 2.80 -6.73
C SER A 23 -21.29 3.20 -6.91
N ARG A 24 -21.04 4.51 -6.94
CA ARG A 24 -19.69 5.06 -7.10
C ARG A 24 -18.77 4.65 -5.96
N SER A 25 -19.31 4.56 -4.74
CA SER A 25 -18.55 4.16 -3.56
C SER A 25 -18.10 2.70 -3.65
N LEU A 26 -18.98 1.80 -4.12
CA LEU A 26 -18.66 0.38 -4.27
C LEU A 26 -17.56 0.17 -5.32
N ILE A 27 -17.71 0.79 -6.49
CA ILE A 27 -16.73 0.65 -7.59
C ILE A 27 -15.36 1.17 -7.15
N ARG A 28 -15.33 2.34 -6.50
CA ARG A 28 -14.09 2.87 -5.94
C ARG A 28 -13.51 1.95 -4.87
N GLY A 29 -14.34 1.43 -3.98
CA GLY A 29 -13.91 0.53 -2.90
C GLY A 29 -13.27 -0.76 -3.42
N LEU A 30 -13.88 -1.38 -4.43
CA LEU A 30 -13.38 -2.61 -5.06
C LEU A 30 -12.01 -2.42 -5.73
N ALA A 31 -11.84 -1.34 -6.49
CA ALA A 31 -10.54 -1.07 -7.10
C ALA A 31 -9.49 -0.69 -6.05
N ARG A 32 -9.85 0.16 -5.07
CA ARG A 32 -8.90 0.66 -4.07
C ARG A 32 -8.39 -0.41 -3.13
N SER A 33 -9.23 -1.38 -2.76
CA SER A 33 -8.82 -2.44 -1.84
C SER A 33 -7.57 -3.16 -2.36
N THR A 34 -7.49 -3.45 -3.65
CA THR A 34 -6.39 -4.19 -4.28
C THR A 34 -5.35 -3.30 -4.98
N ASN A 35 -5.33 -2.00 -4.69
CA ASN A 35 -4.50 -1.00 -5.40
C ASN A 35 -4.69 -1.04 -6.93
N GLY A 36 -5.88 -1.44 -7.37
CA GLY A 36 -6.32 -1.42 -8.75
C GLY A 36 -6.82 -0.05 -9.22
N GLN A 37 -7.49 -0.01 -10.36
CA GLN A 37 -8.05 1.23 -10.92
C GLN A 37 -9.54 1.12 -11.18
N PHE A 38 -10.22 2.26 -11.13
CA PHE A 38 -11.62 2.35 -11.49
C PHE A 38 -11.82 3.38 -12.60
N THR A 39 -12.80 3.17 -13.46
CA THR A 39 -13.20 4.14 -14.50
C THR A 39 -14.71 4.23 -14.57
N PHE A 40 -15.24 5.46 -14.59
CA PHE A 40 -16.65 5.71 -14.85
C PHE A 40 -16.81 6.11 -16.31
N ILE A 41 -17.58 5.33 -17.06
CA ILE A 41 -17.81 5.52 -18.49
C ILE A 41 -19.14 6.25 -18.67
N PRO A 42 -19.15 7.50 -19.18
CA PRO A 42 -20.36 8.26 -19.40
C PRO A 42 -21.29 7.66 -20.47
N LEU A 43 -22.57 8.03 -20.42
CA LEU A 43 -23.53 7.68 -21.48
C LEU A 43 -23.12 8.34 -22.80
N GLY A 44 -23.27 7.59 -23.91
CA GLY A 44 -22.95 8.10 -25.25
C GLY A 44 -21.46 8.10 -25.59
N THR A 45 -20.60 7.59 -24.70
CA THR A 45 -19.17 7.40 -24.99
C THR A 45 -18.86 5.96 -25.40
N SER A 46 -17.82 5.82 -26.22
CA SER A 46 -17.24 4.53 -26.61
C SER A 46 -16.66 3.79 -25.41
N VAL A 47 -17.34 2.71 -25.01
CA VAL A 47 -16.95 1.86 -23.87
C VAL A 47 -15.62 1.15 -24.16
N ASP A 48 -15.42 0.76 -25.41
CA ASP A 48 -14.23 0.08 -25.95
C ASP A 48 -12.93 0.85 -25.69
N ILE A 49 -12.94 2.18 -25.87
CA ILE A 49 -11.76 3.03 -25.61
C ILE A 49 -11.35 2.94 -24.14
N HIS A 50 -12.30 3.08 -23.23
CA HIS A 50 -12.05 3.06 -21.79
C HIS A 50 -11.60 1.67 -21.30
N ILE A 51 -12.14 0.61 -21.90
CA ILE A 51 -11.70 -0.76 -21.63
C ILE A 51 -10.26 -0.94 -22.12
N ALA A 52 -9.93 -0.48 -23.33
CA ALA A 52 -8.58 -0.60 -23.89
C ALA A 52 -7.54 0.14 -23.04
N GLU A 53 -7.85 1.36 -22.59
CA GLU A 53 -6.97 2.15 -21.71
C GLU A 53 -6.72 1.46 -20.36
N GLN A 54 -7.77 0.90 -19.74
CA GLN A 54 -7.63 0.17 -18.48
C GLN A 54 -6.92 -1.17 -18.67
N LEU A 55 -7.12 -1.84 -19.80
CA LEU A 55 -6.39 -3.06 -20.15
C LEU A 55 -4.89 -2.78 -20.32
N GLN A 56 -4.54 -1.68 -20.99
CA GLN A 56 -3.13 -1.27 -21.13
C GLN A 56 -2.47 -1.11 -19.76
N LYS A 57 -3.16 -0.46 -18.82
CA LYS A 57 -2.70 -0.32 -17.43
C LYS A 57 -2.64 -1.66 -16.70
N ALA A 58 -3.58 -2.57 -16.94
CA ALA A 58 -3.56 -3.90 -16.35
C ALA A 58 -2.36 -4.74 -16.84
N LEU A 59 -1.88 -4.50 -18.05
CA LEU A 59 -0.70 -5.15 -18.62
C LEU A 59 0.63 -4.56 -18.12
N GLU A 60 0.62 -3.40 -17.45
CA GLU A 60 1.82 -2.85 -16.83
C GLU A 60 2.35 -3.83 -15.78
N SER A 61 3.67 -4.04 -15.82
CA SER A 61 4.39 -4.88 -14.88
C SER A 61 4.21 -4.36 -13.45
N CYS A 62 3.90 -5.29 -12.56
CA CYS A 62 3.73 -5.01 -11.15
C CYS A 62 4.50 -6.01 -10.30
N ILE A 63 4.99 -5.54 -9.15
CA ILE A 63 5.50 -6.40 -8.08
C ILE A 63 4.27 -6.88 -7.29
N THR A 64 4.05 -8.18 -7.30
CA THR A 64 3.03 -8.88 -6.50
C THR A 64 3.70 -9.64 -5.36
N ASP A 65 2.92 -10.04 -4.35
CA ASP A 65 3.39 -10.86 -3.22
C ASP A 65 4.67 -10.29 -2.58
N ALA A 66 4.64 -9.00 -2.24
CA ALA A 66 5.75 -8.36 -1.55
C ALA A 66 5.51 -8.36 -0.03
N LYS A 67 6.58 -8.52 0.74
CA LYS A 67 6.60 -8.43 2.19
C LYS A 67 7.78 -7.57 2.62
N VAL A 68 7.55 -6.64 3.54
CA VAL A 68 8.62 -5.81 4.10
C VAL A 68 9.06 -6.38 5.43
N LYS A 69 10.36 -6.61 5.58
CA LYS A 69 11.00 -6.98 6.84
C LYS A 69 11.86 -5.83 7.33
N TRP A 70 11.73 -5.53 8.61
CA TRP A 70 12.53 -4.52 9.29
C TRP A 70 13.51 -5.23 10.21
N ASN A 71 14.79 -5.20 9.84
CA ASN A 71 15.86 -5.78 10.63
C ASN A 71 16.46 -4.67 11.49
N ILE A 72 15.97 -4.57 12.73
CA ILE A 72 16.42 -3.58 13.70
C ILE A 72 16.96 -4.31 14.93
N GLN A 73 18.26 -4.22 15.13
CA GLN A 73 18.97 -4.98 16.16
C GLN A 73 18.57 -4.58 17.59
N SER A 74 18.14 -3.33 17.83
CA SER A 74 17.73 -2.86 19.16
C SER A 74 16.29 -3.22 19.56
N LEU A 75 15.51 -3.86 18.67
CA LEU A 75 14.07 -4.09 18.85
C LEU A 75 13.68 -5.54 19.16
N ILE A 76 14.61 -6.37 19.62
CA ILE A 76 14.34 -7.76 20.04
C ILE A 76 13.28 -7.83 21.16
N SER A 77 12.92 -6.71 21.80
CA SER A 77 11.96 -6.65 22.92
C SER A 77 10.83 -5.61 22.80
N THR A 78 10.68 -4.90 21.69
CA THR A 78 9.72 -3.79 21.60
C THR A 78 8.68 -3.99 20.49
N ASN A 79 7.44 -3.59 20.76
CA ASN A 79 6.36 -3.62 19.76
C ASN A 79 6.64 -2.61 18.64
N ILE A 80 6.79 -3.11 17.42
CA ILE A 80 6.86 -2.30 16.20
C ILE A 80 5.50 -2.37 15.53
N GLN A 81 4.89 -1.22 15.25
CA GLN A 81 3.68 -1.16 14.45
C GLN A 81 4.02 -0.62 13.06
N ILE A 82 3.85 -1.46 12.04
CA ILE A 82 4.18 -1.14 10.65
C ILE A 82 2.88 -0.95 9.87
N VAL A 83 2.84 0.10 9.04
CA VAL A 83 1.72 0.46 8.17
C VAL A 83 2.26 0.77 6.77
N PRO A 84 1.69 0.21 5.69
CA PRO A 84 0.65 -0.82 5.68
C PRO A 84 1.18 -2.20 6.09
N THR A 85 0.32 -3.02 6.71
CA THR A 85 0.68 -4.40 7.14
C THR A 85 0.79 -5.36 5.95
N VAL A 86 -0.05 -5.13 4.93
CA VAL A 86 -0.10 -5.94 3.71
C VAL A 86 0.31 -5.09 2.52
N VAL A 87 1.27 -5.57 1.72
CA VAL A 87 1.70 -4.87 0.51
C VAL A 87 0.83 -5.31 -0.66
N THR A 88 0.04 -4.38 -1.18
CA THR A 88 -0.74 -4.61 -2.40
C THR A 88 0.13 -4.54 -3.66
N PRO A 89 -0.25 -5.20 -4.77
CA PRO A 89 0.46 -5.12 -6.03
C PRO A 89 0.79 -3.69 -6.45
N THR A 90 2.06 -3.44 -6.77
CA THR A 90 2.56 -2.09 -7.04
C THR A 90 3.10 -1.99 -8.46
N TYR A 91 2.66 -0.97 -9.18
CA TYR A 91 3.07 -0.67 -10.55
C TYR A 91 4.53 -0.22 -10.63
N ALA A 92 5.18 -0.54 -11.74
CA ALA A 92 6.42 0.12 -12.11
C ALA A 92 6.26 1.66 -12.04
N ASN A 93 7.25 2.35 -11.48
CA ASN A 93 7.26 3.80 -11.26
C ASN A 93 6.27 4.36 -10.24
N LYS A 94 5.63 3.54 -9.42
CA LYS A 94 4.92 4.02 -8.23
C LYS A 94 5.74 3.84 -6.97
N SER A 95 5.75 4.87 -6.13
CA SER A 95 6.40 4.83 -4.82
C SER A 95 5.50 4.11 -3.82
N LEU A 96 6.08 3.16 -3.09
CA LEU A 96 5.49 2.61 -1.88
C LEU A 96 6.01 3.39 -0.68
N LEU A 97 5.11 3.71 0.23
CA LEU A 97 5.43 4.43 1.45
C LEU A 97 5.08 3.54 2.63
N PHE A 98 6.08 3.30 3.47
CA PHE A 98 5.95 2.52 4.70
C PHE A 98 6.24 3.43 5.88
N TYR A 99 5.38 3.35 6.87
CA TYR A 99 5.55 4.00 8.16
C TYR A 99 5.71 2.93 9.22
N ALA A 100 6.67 3.12 10.11
CA ALA A 100 6.86 2.29 11.27
C ALA A 100 6.84 3.18 12.52
N LEU A 101 5.98 2.85 13.48
CA LEU A 101 6.01 3.44 14.80
C LEU A 101 6.81 2.51 15.71
N LEU A 102 7.81 3.09 16.37
CA LEU A 102 8.78 2.37 17.18
C LEU A 102 8.82 3.02 18.57
N GLU A 103 8.59 2.23 19.61
CA GLU A 103 8.77 2.67 21.01
C GLU A 103 10.19 2.33 21.49
N ALA A 104 11.21 2.97 20.91
CA ALA A 104 12.60 2.74 21.31
C ALA A 104 13.24 3.99 21.93
N GLU A 105 13.97 3.80 23.04
CA GLU A 105 14.78 4.87 23.64
C GLU A 105 16.03 5.20 22.82
N GLN A 106 16.53 4.25 22.03
CA GLN A 106 17.71 4.41 21.18
C GLN A 106 17.51 3.68 19.84
N PHE A 107 17.63 4.42 18.74
CA PHE A 107 17.58 3.87 17.39
C PHE A 107 19.00 3.58 16.90
N ASP A 108 19.26 2.32 16.55
CA ASP A 108 20.56 1.94 15.98
C ASP A 108 20.63 2.32 14.49
N HIS A 109 21.72 2.95 14.10
CA HIS A 109 22.01 3.37 12.72
C HIS A 109 22.30 2.18 11.78
N SER A 110 22.23 0.94 12.29
CA SER A 110 22.38 -0.30 11.52
C SER A 110 21.05 -0.85 10.95
N THR A 111 19.96 -0.10 11.04
CA THR A 111 18.63 -0.57 10.60
C THR A 111 18.58 -0.82 9.10
N ALA A 112 18.19 -2.04 8.73
CA ALA A 112 17.94 -2.43 7.35
C ALA A 112 16.45 -2.73 7.10
N VAL A 113 15.92 -2.22 5.99
CA VAL A 113 14.59 -2.54 5.48
C VAL A 113 14.76 -3.42 4.25
N GLU A 114 14.20 -4.62 4.32
CA GLU A 114 14.30 -5.61 3.27
C GLU A 114 12.93 -5.83 2.63
N LEU A 115 12.89 -5.79 1.31
CA LEU A 115 11.73 -6.20 0.53
C LEU A 115 11.93 -7.65 0.11
N TRP A 116 11.02 -8.53 0.51
CA TRP A 116 11.03 -9.95 0.20
C TRP A 116 9.80 -10.31 -0.62
N HIS A 117 9.89 -11.41 -1.35
CA HIS A 117 8.68 -12.12 -1.79
C HIS A 117 7.92 -12.64 -0.55
N HIS A 118 6.59 -12.73 -0.59
CA HIS A 118 5.74 -13.09 0.54
C HIS A 118 6.14 -14.44 1.16
N GLU A 119 6.55 -15.39 0.32
CA GLU A 119 7.04 -16.71 0.73
C GLU A 119 8.51 -16.72 1.21
N GLU A 120 9.14 -15.54 1.28
CA GLU A 120 10.53 -15.34 1.72
C GLU A 120 11.56 -16.13 0.89
N THR A 121 11.18 -16.51 -0.32
CA THR A 121 11.98 -17.34 -1.22
C THR A 121 13.16 -16.60 -1.82
N PHE A 122 13.00 -15.30 -2.10
CA PHE A 122 14.09 -14.43 -2.54
C PHE A 122 13.87 -12.99 -2.10
N GLN A 123 14.98 -12.28 -1.91
CA GLN A 123 15.01 -10.87 -1.55
C GLN A 123 14.89 -10.01 -2.82
N LEU A 124 13.89 -9.13 -2.85
CA LEU A 124 13.66 -8.18 -3.93
C LEU A 124 14.57 -6.96 -3.81
N ASN A 125 14.80 -6.46 -2.58
CA ASN A 125 15.64 -5.29 -2.33
C ASN A 125 16.12 -5.18 -0.88
N LEU A 126 17.17 -4.38 -0.66
CA LEU A 126 17.73 -4.01 0.65
C LEU A 126 17.94 -2.49 0.66
N ALA A 127 17.33 -1.81 1.62
CA ALA A 127 17.61 -0.42 1.92
C ALA A 127 18.18 -0.31 3.34
N SER A 128 19.38 0.22 3.47
CA SER A 128 19.98 0.53 4.78
C SER A 128 19.65 1.98 5.17
N ILE A 129 19.23 2.20 6.41
CA ILE A 129 18.96 3.52 6.96
C ILE A 129 20.26 4.05 7.59
N ASP A 130 21.09 4.69 6.77
CA ASP A 130 22.39 5.23 7.20
C ASP A 130 22.25 6.48 8.08
N ARG A 131 21.18 7.27 7.90
CA ARG A 131 20.93 8.50 8.67
C ARG A 131 19.45 8.76 8.90
N ILE A 132 19.04 8.84 10.16
CA ILE A 132 17.80 9.53 10.54
C ILE A 132 18.14 11.00 10.67
N ARG A 133 17.52 11.84 9.84
CA ARG A 133 17.58 13.29 10.05
C ARG A 133 16.69 13.59 11.24
N ASP A 134 17.27 14.11 12.32
CA ASP A 134 16.49 14.75 13.37
C ASP A 134 15.75 15.93 12.77
N THR A 135 14.47 15.72 12.47
CA THR A 135 13.64 16.77 11.92
C THR A 135 13.20 17.67 13.06
N THR A 136 13.62 18.92 13.03
CA THR A 136 13.17 19.96 13.95
C THR A 136 11.65 19.95 14.11
N ASP A 137 11.22 20.11 15.37
CA ASP A 137 9.92 19.90 16.05
C ASP A 137 8.58 20.05 15.28
N ASN A 138 8.56 20.65 14.09
CA ASN A 138 7.34 20.78 13.27
C ASN A 138 7.17 19.60 12.28
N ASN A 139 8.28 19.10 11.72
CA ASN A 139 8.26 18.00 10.76
C ASN A 139 8.05 16.64 11.44
N SER A 140 8.53 16.47 12.68
CA SER A 140 8.27 15.27 13.49
C SER A 140 6.78 15.11 13.79
N LYS A 141 6.10 16.22 14.11
CA LYS A 141 4.63 16.26 14.33
C LYS A 141 3.87 15.95 13.04
N LEU A 142 4.34 16.43 11.88
CA LEU A 142 3.76 16.10 10.58
C LEU A 142 3.94 14.63 10.23
N ILE A 143 5.12 14.06 10.43
CA ILE A 143 5.37 12.62 10.19
C ILE A 143 4.50 11.78 11.11
N ALA A 144 4.44 12.11 12.41
CA ALA A 144 3.55 11.43 13.36
C ALA A 144 2.07 11.56 12.95
N HIS A 145 1.65 12.73 12.47
CA HIS A 145 0.30 12.96 11.95
C HIS A 145 0.01 12.09 10.72
N LEU A 146 0.93 12.02 9.74
CA LEU A 146 0.79 11.20 8.54
C LEU A 146 0.77 9.71 8.87
N THR A 147 1.60 9.27 9.83
CA THR A 147 1.59 7.89 10.33
C THR A 147 0.27 7.57 11.02
N ALA A 148 -0.22 8.46 11.89
CA ALA A 148 -1.49 8.31 12.58
C ALA A 148 -2.67 8.33 11.59
N GLU A 149 -2.65 9.22 10.59
CA GLU A 149 -3.68 9.29 9.56
C GLU A 149 -3.70 8.00 8.72
N SER A 150 -2.54 7.50 8.31
CA SER A 150 -2.42 6.23 7.57
C SER A 150 -2.94 5.05 8.41
N LEU A 151 -2.60 5.01 9.70
CA LEU A 151 -3.08 4.00 10.63
C LEU A 151 -4.59 4.11 10.87
N ILE A 152 -5.14 5.32 11.00
CA ILE A 152 -6.57 5.55 11.13
C ILE A 152 -7.28 5.08 9.86
N GLN A 153 -6.76 5.42 8.68
CA GLN A 153 -7.32 4.99 7.40
C GLN A 153 -7.35 3.46 7.31
N GLU A 154 -6.25 2.77 7.66
CA GLU A 154 -6.19 1.30 7.70
C GLU A 154 -7.21 0.72 8.69
N THR A 155 -7.27 1.25 9.92
CA THR A 155 -8.19 0.76 10.97
C THR A 155 -9.67 1.07 10.69
N THR A 156 -10.01 2.20 10.06
CA THR A 156 -11.38 2.43 9.55
C THR A 156 -11.73 1.48 8.41
N HIS A 157 -10.78 1.14 7.54
CA HIS A 157 -10.98 0.12 6.50
C HIS A 157 -11.21 -1.28 7.10
N SER A 158 -10.67 -1.56 8.29
CA SER A 158 -10.92 -2.79 9.05
C SER A 158 -12.20 -2.76 9.91
N LYS A 159 -12.68 -1.59 10.34
CA LYS A 159 -13.85 -1.42 11.25
C LYS A 159 -15.19 -1.23 10.55
N GLU A 160 -15.24 -0.95 9.24
CA GLU A 160 -16.50 -0.96 8.46
C GLU A 160 -16.98 -2.38 8.07
N LEU A 161 -16.54 -3.40 8.82
CA LEU A 161 -17.00 -4.79 8.78
C LEU A 161 -18.05 -5.04 9.86
#